data_AF-A0A2D5KAK0-F1
#
_entry.id   AF-A0A2D5KAK0-F1
#
_cell.length_a   1.000
_cell.length_b   1.000
_cell.length_c   1.000
_cell.angle_alpha   90.00
_cell.angle_beta   90.00
_cell.angle_gamma   90.00
#
_symmetry.space_group_name_H-M   'P 1'
#
loop_
_entity.id
_entity.type
_entity.pdbx_description
1 polymer ?
#
loop_
_entity_poly.entity_id
_entity_poly.type
_entity_poly.pdbx_seq_one_letter_code
_entity_poly.pdbx_strand_id
1 'polypeptide(L)'
;MKNFRLLLLNLALLSVGWVNAQTARVQVIHNSSDTAAATVDVWLNNTLAIDDFNYRTATPFLDLPSNTPVDITIQPSNSVDTTSGLFRQTVNLDSNQTYIVIANGIISASGYSPSTPFGLDIFANGRETSANGATETDVLVYHGSTDAPTVDVVETSVPAGTIVDNASYSDFAGYLQLAVNDYTIEVRDSANSTIVANYSAPLQTLNTGGLAITVLASGFLDSTQNSNGASFGLFAALPTGGPLVALPELPIPTARVQVIHNSADLAASKVDVWLNDGVLLDDFEFRTASPFVDAQAGVPFVVSIADSASTDTAGAIAQYTFTLEEDSTYIIVANGIVSPSGYSPATPFNLDVFASGRETSANGATE
;
A
#
# COMPACT_ATOMS: atom_id res chain seq x y z
N MET A 1 25.16 -16.16 18.27
CA MET A 1 25.02 -14.88 18.99
C MET A 1 25.72 -13.81 18.16
N LYS A 2 24.99 -13.16 17.25
CA LYS A 2 25.51 -12.08 16.42
C LYS A 2 25.22 -10.76 17.13
N ASN A 3 26.26 -9.99 17.38
CA ASN A 3 26.22 -8.75 18.13
C ASN A 3 25.42 -7.69 17.38
N PHE A 4 24.23 -7.36 17.88
CA PHE A 4 23.50 -6.15 17.49
C PHE A 4 24.28 -4.94 18.01
N ARG A 5 24.89 -4.17 17.10
CA ARG A 5 25.44 -2.86 17.43
C ARG A 5 24.28 -1.86 17.48
N LEU A 6 23.95 -1.42 18.69
CA LEU A 6 23.02 -0.32 18.94
C LEU A 6 23.68 0.96 18.39
N LEU A 7 23.13 1.52 17.31
CA LEU A 7 23.53 2.84 16.81
C LEU A 7 22.80 3.88 17.68
N LEU A 8 23.53 4.56 18.55
CA LEU A 8 23.02 5.68 19.34
C LEU A 8 22.85 6.89 18.41
N LEU A 9 21.61 7.24 18.11
CA LEU A 9 21.26 8.51 17.47
C LEU A 9 21.51 9.63 18.49
N ASN A 10 22.52 10.48 18.23
CA ASN A 10 22.72 11.72 18.99
C ASN A 10 21.73 12.77 18.48
N LEU A 11 20.49 12.71 18.96
CA LEU A 11 19.53 13.77 18.73
C LEU A 11 19.91 14.94 19.65
N ALA A 12 20.63 15.92 19.12
CA ALA A 12 20.91 17.16 19.81
C ALA A 12 19.61 17.98 19.90
N LEU A 13 18.72 17.65 20.85
CA LEU A 13 17.61 18.50 21.21
C LEU A 13 18.16 19.77 21.88
N LEU A 14 18.40 20.80 21.07
CA LEU A 14 18.41 22.17 21.57
C LEU A 14 16.98 22.49 21.97
N SER A 15 16.68 22.38 23.27
CA SER A 15 15.49 22.99 23.85
C SER A 15 15.62 24.50 23.64
N VAL A 16 15.07 25.03 22.56
CA VAL A 16 14.91 26.46 22.37
C VAL A 16 13.96 26.90 23.47
N GLY A 17 14.49 27.59 24.48
CA GLY A 17 13.69 28.14 25.57
C GLY A 17 12.81 29.27 25.04
N TRP A 18 11.63 28.93 24.52
CA TRP A 18 10.59 29.89 24.18
C TRP A 18 10.02 30.43 25.49
N VAL A 19 10.51 31.59 25.92
CA VAL A 19 10.07 32.26 27.14
C VAL A 19 8.64 32.79 26.90
N ASN A 20 7.63 32.04 27.35
CA ASN A 20 6.19 32.38 27.33
C ASN A 20 5.53 32.59 25.94
N ALA A 21 5.79 31.70 24.98
CA ALA A 21 4.93 31.58 23.78
C ALA A 21 3.91 30.45 23.96
N GLN A 22 2.68 30.62 23.44
CA GLN A 22 1.78 29.49 23.28
C GLN A 22 2.42 28.48 22.32
N THR A 23 2.37 27.18 22.63
CA THR A 23 2.93 26.12 21.79
C THR A 23 1.85 25.25 21.16
N ALA A 24 2.22 24.59 20.07
CA ALA A 24 1.55 23.44 19.51
C ALA A 24 2.45 22.20 19.68
N ARG A 25 1.85 21.02 19.79
CA ARG A 25 2.55 19.74 19.88
C ARG A 25 2.63 19.12 18.50
N VAL A 26 3.83 18.80 18.00
CA VAL A 26 4.01 18.34 16.62
C VAL A 26 4.91 17.12 16.55
N GLN A 27 4.43 16.05 15.93
CA GLN A 27 5.27 14.94 15.46
C GLN A 27 5.50 15.09 13.96
N VAL A 28 6.75 15.04 13.52
CA VAL A 28 7.13 15.06 12.10
C VAL A 28 7.55 13.66 11.66
N ILE A 29 7.07 13.21 10.51
CA ILE A 29 7.41 11.92 9.90
C ILE A 29 8.03 12.17 8.53
N HIS A 30 9.22 11.62 8.29
CA HIS A 30 9.85 11.65 6.97
C HIS A 30 9.43 10.44 6.15
N ASN A 31 8.56 10.67 5.15
CA ASN A 31 8.07 9.63 4.25
C ASN A 31 8.41 9.83 2.77
N SER A 32 9.07 10.94 2.41
CA SER A 32 9.57 11.12 1.03
C SER A 32 10.54 10.00 0.69
N SER A 33 10.14 9.18 -0.28
CA SER A 33 10.90 8.01 -0.74
C SER A 33 11.92 8.35 -1.84
N ASP A 34 12.10 9.65 -2.10
CA ASP A 34 13.09 10.15 -3.03
C ASP A 34 14.51 10.01 -2.46
N THR A 35 15.38 9.33 -3.20
CA THR A 35 16.78 9.13 -2.84
C THR A 35 17.56 10.43 -2.63
N ALA A 36 17.20 11.52 -3.33
CA ALA A 36 17.81 12.84 -3.12
C ALA A 36 17.43 13.45 -1.75
N ALA A 37 16.34 12.97 -1.14
CA ALA A 37 15.85 13.35 0.17
C ALA A 37 16.00 12.21 1.20
N ALA A 38 16.87 11.22 0.95
CA ALA A 38 17.01 10.08 1.87
C ALA A 38 17.42 10.49 3.30
N THR A 39 18.17 11.59 3.41
CA THR A 39 18.51 12.27 4.66
C THR A 39 18.47 13.77 4.41
N VAL A 40 17.80 14.52 5.28
CA VAL A 40 17.63 15.97 5.15
C VAL A 40 17.81 16.69 6.48
N ASP A 41 18.20 17.95 6.43
CA ASP A 41 18.14 18.83 7.59
C ASP A 41 16.81 19.60 7.59
N VAL A 42 16.22 19.76 8.76
CA VAL A 42 14.98 20.53 8.95
C VAL A 42 15.30 21.79 9.73
N TRP A 43 15.04 22.94 9.11
CA TRP A 43 15.25 24.25 9.68
C TRP A 43 13.90 24.93 9.96
N LEU A 44 13.77 25.54 11.13
CA LEU A 44 12.61 26.33 11.53
C LEU A 44 13.05 27.77 11.77
N ASN A 45 12.48 28.73 11.04
CA ASN A 45 12.81 30.17 11.16
C ASN A 45 14.33 30.43 11.11
N ASN A 46 15.02 29.82 10.14
CA ASN A 46 16.49 29.88 9.97
C ASN A 46 17.32 29.31 11.13
N THR A 47 16.73 28.50 12.01
CA THR A 47 17.45 27.75 13.05
C THR A 47 17.35 26.26 12.74
N LEU A 48 18.47 25.54 12.75
CA LEU A 48 18.49 24.09 12.58
C LEU A 48 17.70 23.44 13.73
N ALA A 49 16.66 22.68 13.39
CA ALA A 49 15.76 22.05 14.35
C ALA A 49 15.96 20.52 14.40
N ILE A 50 16.19 19.89 13.25
CA ILE A 50 16.48 18.46 13.14
C ILE A 50 17.65 18.29 12.18
N ASP A 51 18.73 17.67 12.67
CA ASP A 51 19.95 17.37 11.92
C ASP A 51 19.90 15.92 11.44
N ASP A 52 20.28 15.66 10.18
CA ASP A 52 20.32 14.32 9.59
C ASP A 52 19.00 13.50 9.75
N PHE A 53 17.86 14.11 9.39
CA PHE A 53 16.56 13.44 9.47
C PHE A 53 16.40 12.42 8.33
N ASN A 54 16.43 11.13 8.68
CA ASN A 54 16.40 10.05 7.71
C ASN A 54 14.98 9.68 7.26
N TYR A 55 14.85 9.27 6.00
CA TYR A 55 13.66 8.60 5.47
C TYR A 55 13.21 7.44 6.39
N ARG A 56 11.88 7.26 6.53
CA ARG A 56 11.23 6.32 7.46
C ARG A 56 11.68 6.53 8.91
N THR A 57 11.69 7.78 9.34
CA THR A 57 11.91 8.18 10.74
C THR A 57 10.85 9.19 11.17
N ALA A 58 10.46 9.14 12.44
CA ALA A 58 9.62 10.14 13.07
C ALA A 58 10.34 10.84 14.23
N THR A 59 9.99 12.10 14.51
CA THR A 59 10.39 12.75 15.76
C THR A 59 9.51 12.27 16.92
N PRO A 60 9.95 12.44 18.19
CA PRO A 60 8.97 12.56 19.27
C PRO A 60 8.08 13.79 19.05
N PHE A 61 7.01 13.94 19.82
CA PHE A 61 6.25 15.19 19.83
C PHE A 61 7.09 16.35 20.37
N LEU A 62 7.24 17.40 19.57
CA LEU A 62 7.99 18.62 19.85
C LEU A 62 7.04 19.77 20.18
N ASP A 63 7.47 20.67 21.04
CA ASP A 63 6.79 21.95 21.26
C ASP A 63 7.26 22.98 20.24
N LEU A 64 6.37 23.39 19.34
CA LEU A 64 6.63 24.41 18.32
C LEU A 64 5.86 25.71 18.62
N PRO A 65 6.38 26.88 18.22
CA PRO A 65 5.64 28.14 18.31
C PRO A 65 4.29 28.06 17.62
N SER A 66 3.25 28.61 18.25
CA SER A 66 1.89 28.70 17.70
C SER A 66 1.42 30.14 17.59
N ASN A 67 0.36 30.37 16.81
CA ASN A 67 -0.22 31.68 16.50
C ASN A 67 0.76 32.69 15.87
N THR A 68 1.86 32.16 15.31
CA THR A 68 2.85 32.91 14.54
C THR A 68 3.29 32.06 13.34
N PRO A 69 3.60 32.67 12.18
CA PRO A 69 4.17 31.95 11.06
C PRO A 69 5.48 31.24 11.46
N VAL A 70 5.59 29.97 11.08
CA VAL A 70 6.80 29.16 11.21
C VAL A 70 7.27 28.81 9.81
N ASP A 71 8.42 29.33 9.42
CA ASP A 71 9.08 29.01 8.16
C ASP A 71 9.83 27.69 8.30
N ILE A 72 9.37 26.66 7.59
CA ILE A 72 10.01 25.36 7.49
C ILE A 72 10.84 25.35 6.22
N THR A 73 12.13 25.05 6.34
CA THR A 73 13.03 24.81 5.20
C THR A 73 13.62 23.41 5.33
N ILE A 74 13.44 22.60 4.29
CA ILE A 74 14.09 21.30 4.13
C ILE A 74 15.36 21.51 3.33
N GLN A 75 16.47 21.00 3.84
CA GLN A 75 17.80 21.19 3.27
C GLN A 75 18.50 19.85 3.01
N PRO A 76 19.51 19.80 2.12
CA PRO A 76 20.42 18.67 2.07
C PRO A 76 21.09 18.45 3.44
N SER A 77 21.43 17.21 3.77
CA SER A 77 22.00 16.81 5.07
C SER A 77 23.39 17.38 5.41
N ASN A 78 23.97 18.19 4.54
CA ASN A 78 25.26 18.86 4.77
C ASN A 78 25.10 20.38 4.84
N SER A 79 23.89 20.85 5.13
CA SER A 79 23.57 22.26 5.11
C SER A 79 24.17 23.02 6.29
N VAL A 80 24.45 24.31 6.08
CA VAL A 80 24.96 25.23 7.12
C VAL A 80 24.11 26.49 7.26
N ASP A 81 23.14 26.67 6.36
CA ASP A 81 22.20 27.79 6.31
C ASP A 81 20.91 27.38 5.58
N THR A 82 19.97 28.32 5.39
CA THR A 82 18.70 28.08 4.70
C THR A 82 18.68 28.51 3.22
N THR A 83 19.78 29.00 2.64
CA THR A 83 19.77 29.70 1.34
C THR A 83 19.37 28.81 0.17
N SER A 84 19.82 27.56 0.14
CA SER A 84 19.61 26.61 -0.97
C SER A 84 18.60 25.49 -0.66
N GLY A 85 17.52 25.83 0.06
CA GLY A 85 16.46 24.89 0.45
C GLY A 85 15.94 24.02 -0.69
N LEU A 86 15.85 22.71 -0.44
CA LEU A 86 15.17 21.75 -1.32
C LEU A 86 13.66 22.01 -1.36
N PHE A 87 13.11 22.42 -0.22
CA PHE A 87 11.70 22.78 -0.07
C PHE A 87 11.54 23.86 1.00
N ARG A 88 10.52 24.72 0.84
CA ARG A 88 10.15 25.74 1.82
C ARG A 88 8.64 25.86 1.93
N GLN A 89 8.14 25.95 3.15
CA GLN A 89 6.74 26.21 3.44
C GLN A 89 6.60 26.97 4.76
N THR A 90 5.74 27.98 4.76
CA THR A 90 5.34 28.65 6.00
C THR A 90 4.05 28.02 6.50
N VAL A 91 4.03 27.61 7.77
CA VAL A 91 2.84 27.05 8.43
C VAL A 91 2.40 27.93 9.60
N ASN A 92 1.12 27.92 9.90
CA ASN A 92 0.56 28.52 11.11
C ASN A 92 -0.02 27.39 11.96
N LEU A 93 0.47 27.26 13.20
CA LEU A 93 0.01 26.26 14.14
C LEU A 93 -0.89 26.96 15.18
N ASP A 94 -1.99 26.32 15.55
CA ASP A 94 -2.89 26.83 16.59
C ASP A 94 -2.40 26.42 17.97
N SER A 95 -2.55 27.31 18.94
CA SER A 95 -2.15 27.06 20.33
C SER A 95 -2.91 25.89 20.94
N ASN A 96 -2.22 25.04 21.72
CA ASN A 96 -2.76 23.87 22.39
C ASN A 96 -3.33 22.79 21.45
N GLN A 97 -2.96 22.83 20.17
CA GLN A 97 -3.32 21.79 19.20
C GLN A 97 -2.17 20.80 19.03
N THR A 98 -2.53 19.54 18.71
CA THR A 98 -1.57 18.48 18.40
C THR A 98 -1.62 18.14 16.92
N TYR A 99 -0.47 18.09 16.26
CA TYR A 99 -0.33 17.87 14.82
C TYR A 99 0.53 16.64 14.52
N ILE A 100 0.13 15.92 13.47
CA ILE A 100 1.03 15.01 12.73
C ILE A 100 1.38 15.70 11.42
N VAL A 101 2.67 15.80 11.11
CA VAL A 101 3.18 16.40 9.87
C VAL A 101 3.97 15.33 9.13
N ILE A 102 3.57 15.00 7.91
CA ILE A 102 4.24 14.00 7.09
C ILE A 102 4.90 14.69 5.91
N ALA A 103 6.23 14.65 5.86
CA ALA A 103 7.01 15.10 4.72
C ALA A 103 7.02 13.99 3.65
N ASN A 104 6.38 14.23 2.51
CA ASN A 104 6.15 13.21 1.49
C ASN A 104 6.32 13.75 0.07
N GLY A 105 6.33 12.86 -0.93
CA GLY A 105 6.49 13.22 -2.35
C GLY A 105 7.96 13.22 -2.82
N ILE A 106 8.19 13.80 -4.00
CA ILE A 106 9.44 13.73 -4.77
C ILE A 106 10.05 15.13 -4.94
N ILE A 107 11.34 15.27 -4.65
CA ILE A 107 12.13 16.51 -4.82
C ILE A 107 12.83 16.54 -6.19
N SER A 108 13.24 15.37 -6.65
CA SER A 108 13.97 15.15 -7.90
C SER A 108 13.12 15.52 -9.11
N ALA A 109 13.74 16.21 -10.06
CA ALA A 109 13.07 16.64 -11.28
C ALA A 109 12.76 15.50 -12.27
N SER A 110 13.36 14.32 -12.10
CA SER A 110 13.20 13.15 -12.97
C SER A 110 13.50 11.85 -12.22
N GLY A 111 13.18 10.71 -12.84
CA GLY A 111 13.46 9.37 -12.30
C GLY A 111 12.32 8.75 -11.50
N TYR A 112 11.16 9.40 -11.43
CA TYR A 112 10.00 8.95 -10.68
C TYR A 112 8.73 9.09 -11.53
N SER A 113 7.84 8.10 -11.42
CA SER A 113 6.57 8.04 -12.13
C SER A 113 5.48 7.45 -11.19
N PRO A 114 4.49 8.27 -10.78
CA PRO A 114 4.36 9.69 -11.05
C PRO A 114 5.40 10.53 -10.30
N SER A 115 5.78 11.69 -10.86
CA SER A 115 6.62 12.67 -10.17
C SER A 115 5.75 13.60 -9.32
N THR A 116 5.21 13.05 -8.22
CA THR A 116 4.37 13.79 -7.28
C THR A 116 5.22 14.77 -6.47
N PRO A 117 4.97 16.09 -6.51
CA PRO A 117 5.84 17.07 -5.85
C PRO A 117 5.95 16.85 -4.34
N PHE A 118 7.13 17.11 -3.79
CA PHE A 118 7.35 17.11 -2.35
C PHE A 118 6.47 18.14 -1.63
N GLY A 119 5.94 17.78 -0.47
CA GLY A 119 5.12 18.64 0.37
C GLY A 119 5.06 18.18 1.83
N LEU A 120 4.37 18.97 2.65
CA LEU A 120 4.05 18.64 4.04
C LEU A 120 2.55 18.45 4.19
N ASP A 121 2.15 17.23 4.54
CA ASP A 121 0.76 16.89 4.82
C ASP A 121 0.51 17.00 6.32
N ILE A 122 -0.45 17.85 6.69
CA ILE A 122 -0.64 18.30 8.08
C ILE A 122 -2.01 17.85 8.59
N PHE A 123 -2.00 17.00 9.61
CA PHE A 123 -3.20 16.56 10.31
C PHE A 123 -3.33 17.28 11.66
N ALA A 124 -4.33 18.14 11.79
CA ALA A 124 -4.51 19.02 12.95
C ALA A 124 -5.11 18.34 14.19
N ASN A 125 -5.52 17.08 14.13
CA ASN A 125 -6.17 16.38 15.25
C ASN A 125 -5.31 15.23 15.79
N GLY A 126 -3.98 15.41 15.80
CA GLY A 126 -3.06 14.40 16.30
C GLY A 126 -3.33 14.02 17.75
N ARG A 127 -2.98 12.79 18.12
CA ARG A 127 -3.07 12.26 19.47
C ARG A 127 -1.72 11.68 19.87
N GLU A 128 -1.31 11.92 21.11
CA GLU A 128 -0.09 11.31 21.68
C GLU A 128 -0.39 9.99 22.42
N THR A 129 -1.65 9.78 22.81
CA THR A 129 -2.15 8.61 23.55
C THR A 129 -3.52 8.21 23.03
N SER A 130 -3.91 6.95 23.23
CA SER A 130 -5.24 6.47 22.86
C SER A 130 -6.32 7.18 23.66
N ALA A 131 -7.41 7.55 22.98
CA ALA A 131 -8.58 8.17 23.61
C ALA A 131 -9.29 7.25 24.62
N ASN A 132 -9.13 5.92 24.48
CA ASN A 132 -9.85 4.92 25.28
C ASN A 132 -8.95 4.16 26.26
N GLY A 133 -7.73 4.66 26.50
CA GLY A 133 -6.81 4.13 27.51
C GLY A 133 -6.05 2.87 27.10
N ALA A 134 -5.49 2.16 28.08
CA ALA A 134 -4.47 1.13 27.86
C ALA A 134 -4.93 -0.13 27.11
N THR A 135 -6.24 -0.35 26.97
CA THR A 135 -6.81 -1.52 26.30
C THR A 135 -6.97 -1.35 24.79
N GLU A 136 -6.77 -0.14 24.29
CA GLU A 136 -6.89 0.19 22.87
C GLU A 136 -5.63 0.90 22.35
N THR A 137 -5.49 0.86 21.04
CA THR A 137 -4.54 1.66 20.27
C THR A 137 -5.34 2.51 19.30
N ASP A 138 -5.07 3.81 19.29
CA ASP A 138 -5.61 4.71 18.27
C ASP A 138 -4.67 4.67 17.06
N VAL A 139 -5.17 4.30 15.87
CA VAL A 139 -4.36 4.19 14.65
C VAL A 139 -4.81 5.23 13.64
N LEU A 140 -3.99 6.26 13.40
CA LEU A 140 -4.17 7.17 12.28
C LEU A 140 -3.62 6.52 11.03
N VAL A 141 -4.43 6.39 9.98
CA VAL A 141 -3.98 5.83 8.70
C VAL A 141 -3.68 6.95 7.71
N TYR A 142 -2.55 6.85 7.00
CA TYR A 142 -2.15 7.79 5.95
C TYR A 142 -1.64 7.07 4.69
N HIS A 143 -2.12 7.47 3.53
CA HIS A 143 -1.65 6.93 2.26
C HIS A 143 -0.46 7.73 1.72
N GLY A 144 0.76 7.23 1.95
CA GLY A 144 1.97 7.94 1.56
C GLY A 144 2.70 7.46 0.32
N SER A 145 2.27 6.38 -0.34
CA SER A 145 2.92 5.88 -1.56
C SER A 145 2.45 6.67 -2.79
N THR A 146 3.38 7.24 -3.56
CA THR A 146 3.06 8.14 -4.68
C THR A 146 2.56 7.42 -5.94
N ASP A 147 2.91 6.13 -6.10
CA ASP A 147 2.62 5.32 -7.28
C ASP A 147 1.61 4.20 -7.01
N ALA A 148 1.18 4.02 -5.76
CA ALA A 148 0.06 3.15 -5.45
C ALA A 148 -1.27 3.81 -5.87
N PRO A 149 -2.26 3.01 -6.33
CA PRO A 149 -3.59 3.51 -6.69
C PRO A 149 -4.37 3.97 -5.44
N THR A 150 -5.59 4.49 -5.62
CA THR A 150 -6.55 4.56 -4.51
C THR A 150 -6.84 3.16 -3.98
N VAL A 151 -6.71 2.98 -2.67
CA VAL A 151 -6.80 1.67 -2.01
C VAL A 151 -7.82 1.65 -0.89
N ASP A 152 -8.31 0.44 -0.65
CA ASP A 152 -9.02 0.07 0.57
C ASP A 152 -8.08 -0.69 1.50
N VAL A 153 -8.35 -0.62 2.81
CA VAL A 153 -7.73 -1.50 3.80
C VAL A 153 -8.82 -2.39 4.38
N VAL A 154 -8.65 -3.69 4.24
CA VAL A 154 -9.59 -4.71 4.70
C VAL A 154 -8.94 -5.52 5.81
N GLU A 155 -9.63 -5.68 6.93
CA GLU A 155 -9.20 -6.56 8.01
C GLU A 155 -9.78 -7.97 7.76
N THR A 156 -8.90 -8.98 7.78
CA THR A 156 -9.24 -10.36 7.38
C THR A 156 -9.09 -11.38 8.51
N SER A 157 -8.50 -11.04 9.65
CA SER A 157 -8.36 -11.97 10.79
C SER A 157 -9.59 -11.99 11.71
N VAL A 158 -10.32 -10.89 11.74
CA VAL A 158 -11.63 -10.72 12.38
C VAL A 158 -12.64 -10.22 11.35
N PRO A 159 -13.94 -10.49 11.49
CA PRO A 159 -14.93 -10.13 10.46
C PRO A 159 -15.30 -8.63 10.49
N ALA A 160 -14.31 -7.73 10.48
CA ALA A 160 -14.51 -6.28 10.47
C ALA A 160 -14.67 -5.71 9.05
N GLY A 161 -14.16 -6.39 8.01
CA GLY A 161 -14.29 -5.96 6.62
C GLY A 161 -13.43 -4.73 6.31
N THR A 162 -13.91 -3.86 5.42
CA THR A 162 -13.22 -2.62 5.04
C THR A 162 -13.15 -1.66 6.22
N ILE A 163 -11.94 -1.38 6.70
CA ILE A 163 -11.66 -0.45 7.80
C ILE A 163 -11.18 0.93 7.31
N VAL A 164 -10.68 1.00 6.08
CA VAL A 164 -10.39 2.24 5.37
C VAL A 164 -10.90 2.10 3.95
N ASP A 165 -11.71 3.05 3.50
CA ASP A 165 -12.36 3.03 2.19
C ASP A 165 -11.85 4.19 1.33
N ASN A 166 -11.42 3.87 0.11
CA ASN A 166 -11.01 4.78 -0.94
C ASN A 166 -9.94 5.81 -0.53
N ALA A 167 -8.91 5.37 0.22
CA ALA A 167 -7.78 6.22 0.57
C ALA A 167 -6.89 6.46 -0.66
N SER A 168 -6.76 7.71 -1.08
CA SER A 168 -5.87 8.15 -2.16
C SER A 168 -4.59 8.76 -1.58
N TYR A 169 -3.56 8.92 -2.41
CA TYR A 169 -2.31 9.60 -1.99
C TYR A 169 -2.58 10.89 -1.22
N SER A 170 -1.88 11.08 -0.09
CA SER A 170 -2.00 12.21 0.84
C SER A 170 -3.22 12.18 1.77
N ASP A 171 -4.12 11.21 1.62
CA ASP A 171 -5.29 11.12 2.50
C ASP A 171 -4.93 10.62 3.90
N PHE A 172 -5.49 11.31 4.90
CA PHE A 172 -5.63 10.80 6.26
C PHE A 172 -7.02 10.19 6.42
N ALA A 173 -7.10 8.87 6.66
CA ALA A 173 -8.38 8.17 6.84
C ALA A 173 -8.97 8.31 8.27
N GLY A 174 -8.36 9.16 9.11
CA GLY A 174 -8.75 9.35 10.50
C GLY A 174 -8.23 8.26 11.44
N TYR A 175 -8.66 8.35 12.70
CA TYR A 175 -8.27 7.40 13.75
C TYR A 175 -9.23 6.20 13.81
N LEU A 176 -8.66 5.00 13.69
CA LEU A 176 -9.29 3.75 14.10
C LEU A 176 -9.01 3.52 15.58
N GLN A 177 -10.04 3.15 16.34
CA GLN A 177 -9.92 2.78 17.75
C GLN A 177 -9.95 1.25 17.83
N LEU A 178 -8.78 0.65 17.99
CA LEU A 178 -8.62 -0.80 17.87
C LEU A 178 -8.26 -1.41 19.22
N ALA A 179 -8.87 -2.55 19.54
CA ALA A 179 -8.41 -3.37 20.66
C ALA A 179 -6.94 -3.79 20.42
N VAL A 180 -6.18 -3.93 21.50
CA VAL A 180 -4.76 -4.34 21.43
C VAL A 180 -4.67 -5.84 21.12
N ASN A 181 -4.75 -6.18 19.83
CA ASN A 181 -4.64 -7.52 19.27
C ASN A 181 -3.70 -7.50 18.06
N ASP A 182 -3.30 -8.68 17.60
CA ASP A 182 -2.59 -8.82 16.33
C ASP A 182 -3.60 -9.09 15.21
N TYR A 183 -3.56 -8.27 14.16
CA TYR A 183 -4.50 -8.32 13.04
C TYR A 183 -3.81 -8.77 11.76
N THR A 184 -4.62 -9.16 10.77
CA THR A 184 -4.19 -9.35 9.39
C THR A 184 -4.97 -8.37 8.53
N ILE A 185 -4.25 -7.57 7.76
CA ILE A 185 -4.83 -6.55 6.89
C ILE A 185 -4.34 -6.72 5.46
N GLU A 186 -5.28 -6.55 4.54
CA GLU A 186 -5.03 -6.49 3.12
C GLU A 186 -5.20 -5.05 2.64
N VAL A 187 -4.24 -4.60 1.84
CA VAL A 187 -4.38 -3.38 1.04
C VAL A 187 -4.90 -3.82 -0.31
N ARG A 188 -6.08 -3.36 -0.70
CA ARG A 188 -6.75 -3.75 -1.95
C ARG A 188 -6.94 -2.54 -2.86
N ASP A 189 -7.06 -2.76 -4.16
CA ASP A 189 -7.55 -1.70 -5.05
C ASP A 189 -8.98 -1.26 -4.66
N SER A 190 -9.39 -0.05 -5.05
CA SER A 190 -10.74 0.47 -4.77
C SER A 190 -11.89 -0.38 -5.36
N ALA A 191 -11.60 -1.23 -6.35
CA ALA A 191 -12.56 -2.20 -6.89
C ALA A 191 -12.69 -3.46 -6.03
N ASN A 192 -11.83 -3.64 -5.01
CA ASN A 192 -11.67 -4.87 -4.24
C ASN A 192 -11.44 -6.12 -5.12
N SER A 193 -10.84 -5.93 -6.29
CA SER A 193 -10.56 -6.98 -7.27
C SER A 193 -9.12 -7.47 -7.27
N THR A 194 -8.24 -6.72 -6.61
CA THR A 194 -6.83 -7.02 -6.48
C THR A 194 -6.37 -6.76 -5.06
N ILE A 195 -5.71 -7.73 -4.42
CA ILE A 195 -4.93 -7.48 -3.19
C ILE A 195 -3.56 -6.98 -3.63
N VAL A 196 -3.26 -5.72 -3.31
CA VAL A 196 -2.01 -5.05 -3.66
C VAL A 196 -0.88 -5.50 -2.73
N ALA A 197 -1.20 -5.70 -1.45
CA ALA A 197 -0.27 -6.23 -0.45
C ALA A 197 -1.02 -6.78 0.77
N ASN A 198 -0.39 -7.69 1.51
CA ASN A 198 -0.94 -8.33 2.71
C ASN A 198 0.03 -8.15 3.88
N TYR A 199 -0.46 -7.80 5.07
CA TYR A 199 0.38 -7.51 6.24
C TYR A 199 -0.21 -8.08 7.53
N SER A 200 0.68 -8.42 8.45
CA SER A 200 0.33 -8.47 9.86
C SER A 200 0.38 -7.06 10.45
N ALA A 201 -0.61 -6.69 11.24
CA ALA A 201 -0.62 -5.48 12.06
C ALA A 201 -0.58 -5.89 13.55
N PRO A 202 0.61 -6.17 14.10
CA PRO A 202 0.74 -6.89 15.36
C PRO A 202 0.75 -5.94 16.58
N LEU A 203 -0.37 -5.27 16.85
CA LEU A 203 -0.48 -4.24 17.90
C LEU A 203 -0.21 -4.82 19.31
N GLN A 204 -0.63 -6.06 19.57
CA GLN A 204 -0.36 -6.72 20.84
C GLN A 204 1.12 -7.09 20.98
N THR A 205 1.71 -7.71 19.95
CA THR A 205 3.14 -8.06 19.97
C THR A 205 4.03 -6.82 20.10
N LEU A 206 3.61 -5.69 19.52
CA LEU A 206 4.30 -4.40 19.66
C LEU A 206 3.98 -3.65 20.96
N ASN A 207 3.07 -4.17 21.80
CA ASN A 207 2.63 -3.58 23.07
C ASN A 207 2.14 -2.12 22.93
N THR A 208 1.32 -1.83 21.91
CA THR A 208 0.88 -0.46 21.61
C THR A 208 -0.31 0.02 22.47
N GLY A 209 -0.68 -0.71 23.52
CA GLY A 209 -1.80 -0.35 24.38
C GLY A 209 -1.65 1.03 25.01
N GLY A 210 -2.69 1.86 24.88
CA GLY A 210 -2.69 3.25 25.34
C GLY A 210 -1.99 4.24 24.43
N LEU A 211 -1.39 3.80 23.32
CA LEU A 211 -0.72 4.68 22.37
C LEU A 211 -1.68 5.15 21.27
N ALA A 212 -1.39 6.32 20.72
CA ALA A 212 -1.90 6.73 19.41
C ALA A 212 -0.74 6.69 18.41
N ILE A 213 -0.85 5.85 17.38
CA ILE A 213 0.20 5.65 16.37
C ILE A 213 -0.28 6.17 15.02
N THR A 214 0.66 6.48 14.13
CA THR A 214 0.36 6.74 12.71
C THR A 214 0.88 5.59 11.87
N VAL A 215 0.00 4.89 11.17
CA VAL A 215 0.38 3.88 10.17
C VAL A 215 0.32 4.52 8.80
N LEU A 216 1.42 4.43 8.05
CA LEU A 216 1.52 4.99 6.71
C LEU A 216 2.02 4.00 5.67
N ALA A 217 1.47 4.11 4.47
CA ALA A 217 2.07 3.53 3.27
C ALA A 217 3.35 4.32 2.90
N SER A 218 4.45 3.61 2.66
CA SER A 218 5.77 4.19 2.41
C SER A 218 6.49 3.44 1.29
N GLY A 219 7.18 4.14 0.40
CA GLY A 219 7.91 3.54 -0.72
C GLY A 219 7.04 3.40 -1.98
N PHE A 220 7.56 2.65 -2.94
CA PHE A 220 7.02 2.52 -4.28
C PHE A 220 6.45 1.12 -4.54
N LEU A 221 5.23 1.06 -5.07
CA LEU A 221 4.63 -0.20 -5.52
C LEU A 221 5.37 -0.75 -6.75
N ASP A 222 5.78 0.12 -7.67
CA ASP A 222 6.69 -0.20 -8.77
C ASP A 222 8.00 0.60 -8.63
N SER A 223 8.97 0.01 -7.93
CA SER A 223 10.29 0.63 -7.77
C SER A 223 11.05 0.79 -9.10
N THR A 224 10.74 0.00 -10.13
CA THR A 224 11.49 0.02 -11.40
C THR A 224 11.25 1.31 -12.19
N GLN A 225 10.08 1.92 -12.01
CA GLN A 225 9.73 3.23 -12.58
C GLN A 225 10.12 4.41 -11.65
N ASN A 226 10.62 4.10 -10.45
CA ASN A 226 10.84 5.07 -9.37
C ASN A 226 12.28 5.01 -8.85
N SER A 227 13.24 5.13 -9.77
CA SER A 227 14.69 5.17 -9.51
C SER A 227 15.24 3.96 -8.73
N ASN A 228 14.55 2.81 -8.77
CA ASN A 228 14.83 1.66 -7.91
C ASN A 228 14.85 2.04 -6.42
N GLY A 229 13.98 2.97 -6.02
CA GLY A 229 13.80 3.41 -4.64
C GLY A 229 13.25 2.31 -3.74
N ALA A 230 13.06 2.64 -2.47
CA ALA A 230 12.56 1.68 -1.48
C ALA A 230 11.18 1.12 -1.88
N SER A 231 11.02 -0.20 -1.80
CA SER A 231 9.75 -0.87 -2.08
C SER A 231 8.65 -0.43 -1.12
N PHE A 232 7.41 -0.54 -1.59
CA PHE A 232 6.20 -0.34 -0.81
C PHE A 232 6.23 -1.15 0.50
N GLY A 233 5.68 -0.56 1.55
CA GLY A 233 5.48 -1.19 2.84
C GLY A 233 4.56 -0.37 3.73
N LEU A 234 3.94 -1.01 4.72
CA LEU A 234 3.25 -0.32 5.81
C LEU A 234 4.19 -0.14 6.99
N PHE A 235 4.22 1.07 7.54
CA PHE A 235 5.11 1.46 8.62
C PHE A 235 4.32 2.15 9.73
N ALA A 236 4.70 1.98 10.99
CA ALA A 236 4.11 2.65 12.12
C ALA A 236 5.08 3.66 12.76
N ALA A 237 4.63 4.90 12.90
CA ALA A 237 5.26 5.93 13.73
C ALA A 237 4.71 5.84 15.16
N LEU A 238 5.60 5.66 16.13
CA LEU A 238 5.26 5.71 17.55
C LEU A 238 5.36 7.15 18.08
N PRO A 239 4.57 7.54 19.10
CA PRO A 239 4.67 8.87 19.74
C PRO A 239 6.07 9.24 20.25
N THR A 240 6.88 8.23 20.59
CA THR A 240 8.25 8.41 21.07
C THR A 240 9.23 8.81 19.96
N GLY A 241 8.83 8.73 18.69
CA GLY A 241 9.70 8.91 17.54
C GLY A 241 10.70 7.76 17.33
N GLY A 242 11.69 8.01 16.49
CA GLY A 242 12.68 7.05 16.04
C GLY A 242 12.38 6.48 14.65
N PRO A 243 13.16 5.49 14.19
CA PRO A 243 12.88 4.76 12.96
C PRO A 243 11.46 4.18 12.99
N LEU A 244 10.75 4.24 11.87
CA LEU A 244 9.41 3.67 11.78
C LEU A 244 9.47 2.15 11.94
N VAL A 245 8.43 1.59 12.56
CA VAL A 245 8.30 0.15 12.73
C VAL A 245 7.65 -0.43 11.48
N ALA A 246 8.40 -1.23 10.71
CA ALA A 246 7.85 -1.94 9.56
C ALA A 246 6.82 -2.98 10.02
N LEU A 247 5.64 -2.99 9.41
CA LEU A 247 4.67 -4.05 9.62
C LEU A 247 5.13 -5.30 8.84
N PRO A 248 5.05 -6.52 9.41
CA PRO A 248 5.44 -7.73 8.70
C PRO A 248 4.57 -7.97 7.47
N GLU A 249 5.20 -8.06 6.30
CA GLU A 249 4.53 -8.48 5.07
C GLU A 249 4.18 -9.97 5.14
N LEU A 250 3.00 -10.31 4.66
CA LEU A 250 2.50 -11.66 4.51
C LEU A 250 2.35 -11.98 3.03
N PRO A 251 2.43 -13.26 2.63
CA PRO A 251 2.10 -13.66 1.27
C PRO A 251 0.67 -13.24 0.91
N ILE A 252 0.48 -12.78 -0.32
CA ILE A 252 -0.85 -12.63 -0.90
C ILE A 252 -1.45 -14.03 -1.05
N PRO A 253 -2.70 -14.27 -0.63
CA PRO A 253 -3.38 -15.55 -0.83
C PRO A 253 -3.44 -15.91 -2.30
N THR A 254 -3.10 -17.15 -2.63
CA THR A 254 -3.16 -17.67 -4.01
C THR A 254 -3.92 -18.99 -4.09
N ALA A 255 -4.37 -19.28 -5.31
CA ALA A 255 -4.93 -20.55 -5.74
C ALA A 255 -4.25 -20.99 -7.04
N ARG A 256 -4.34 -22.28 -7.35
CA ARG A 256 -3.78 -22.88 -8.57
C ARG A 256 -4.86 -22.99 -9.64
N VAL A 257 -4.61 -22.46 -10.83
CA VAL A 257 -5.60 -22.44 -11.91
C VAL A 257 -5.01 -22.99 -13.21
N GLN A 258 -5.72 -23.91 -13.85
CA GLN A 258 -5.51 -24.29 -15.25
C GLN A 258 -6.73 -23.89 -16.07
N VAL A 259 -6.49 -23.29 -17.24
CA VAL A 259 -7.53 -22.94 -18.20
C VAL A 259 -7.43 -23.86 -19.41
N ILE A 260 -8.56 -24.35 -19.91
CA ILE A 260 -8.67 -25.23 -21.08
C ILE A 260 -9.60 -24.57 -22.10
N HIS A 261 -9.14 -24.40 -23.33
CA HIS A 261 -9.99 -23.91 -24.42
C HIS A 261 -10.60 -25.06 -25.21
N ASN A 262 -11.91 -25.23 -25.09
CA ASN A 262 -12.67 -26.30 -25.74
C ASN A 262 -13.92 -25.78 -26.48
N SER A 263 -13.98 -24.47 -26.77
CA SER A 263 -14.94 -23.91 -27.71
C SER A 263 -14.59 -24.31 -29.14
N ALA A 264 -15.44 -25.12 -29.78
CA ALA A 264 -15.25 -25.55 -31.17
C ALA A 264 -15.78 -24.52 -32.19
N ASP A 265 -16.10 -23.31 -31.73
CA ASP A 265 -16.53 -22.22 -32.59
C ASP A 265 -15.35 -21.65 -33.39
N LEU A 266 -15.51 -21.51 -34.70
CA LEU A 266 -14.48 -21.00 -35.58
C LEU A 266 -14.17 -19.52 -35.29
N ALA A 267 -15.18 -18.75 -34.88
CA ALA A 267 -15.01 -17.36 -34.45
C ALA A 267 -14.21 -17.24 -33.14
N ALA A 268 -14.12 -18.32 -32.35
CA ALA A 268 -13.30 -18.41 -31.15
C ALA A 268 -12.14 -19.39 -31.32
N SER A 269 -11.69 -19.63 -32.56
CA SER A 269 -10.56 -20.54 -32.82
C SER A 269 -9.28 -20.13 -32.10
N LYS A 270 -9.14 -18.83 -31.84
CA LYS A 270 -8.23 -18.18 -30.90
C LYS A 270 -9.00 -17.14 -30.10
N VAL A 271 -8.64 -16.97 -28.84
CA VAL A 271 -9.20 -15.93 -27.96
C VAL A 271 -8.12 -15.44 -27.01
N ASP A 272 -8.27 -14.21 -26.55
CA ASP A 272 -7.46 -13.71 -25.44
C ASP A 272 -8.22 -13.93 -24.13
N VAL A 273 -7.50 -14.36 -23.09
CA VAL A 273 -8.03 -14.52 -21.73
C VAL A 273 -7.45 -13.42 -20.87
N TRP A 274 -8.32 -12.57 -20.34
CA TRP A 274 -7.97 -11.48 -19.45
C TRP A 274 -8.44 -11.77 -18.03
N LEU A 275 -7.60 -11.44 -17.05
CA LEU A 275 -7.91 -11.48 -15.62
C LEU A 275 -7.96 -10.03 -15.10
N ASN A 276 -9.14 -9.59 -14.65
CA ASN A 276 -9.51 -8.20 -14.53
C ASN A 276 -9.20 -7.49 -15.86
N ASP A 277 -8.20 -6.60 -15.90
CA ASP A 277 -7.77 -5.89 -17.11
C ASP A 277 -6.35 -6.27 -17.58
N GLY A 278 -5.75 -7.32 -17.01
CA GLY A 278 -4.46 -7.87 -17.44
C GLY A 278 -4.61 -9.06 -18.37
N VAL A 279 -3.82 -9.12 -19.45
CA VAL A 279 -3.75 -10.32 -20.31
C VAL A 279 -3.14 -11.47 -19.52
N LEU A 280 -3.89 -12.56 -19.38
CA LEU A 280 -3.43 -13.80 -18.76
C LEU A 280 -2.89 -14.77 -19.82
N LEU A 281 -3.63 -14.96 -20.91
CA LEU A 281 -3.26 -15.80 -22.04
C LEU A 281 -3.58 -15.07 -23.34
N ASP A 282 -2.57 -14.89 -24.18
CA ASP A 282 -2.66 -14.24 -25.50
C ASP A 282 -2.82 -15.32 -26.58
N ASP A 283 -3.71 -15.09 -27.54
CA ASP A 283 -3.87 -15.94 -28.73
C ASP A 283 -4.17 -17.42 -28.39
N PHE A 284 -4.94 -17.68 -27.32
CA PHE A 284 -5.17 -19.01 -26.74
C PHE A 284 -5.99 -19.91 -27.70
N GLU A 285 -5.32 -20.92 -28.27
CA GLU A 285 -5.87 -21.72 -29.37
C GLU A 285 -6.83 -22.82 -28.91
N PHE A 286 -7.83 -23.15 -29.75
CA PHE A 286 -8.76 -24.25 -29.49
C PHE A 286 -8.03 -25.59 -29.28
N ARG A 287 -8.50 -26.37 -28.29
CA ARG A 287 -7.93 -27.65 -27.83
C ARG A 287 -6.56 -27.53 -27.19
N THR A 288 -6.29 -26.39 -26.57
CA THR A 288 -5.09 -26.20 -25.75
C THR A 288 -5.46 -25.99 -24.28
N ALA A 289 -4.49 -26.24 -23.41
CA ALA A 289 -4.59 -26.00 -21.99
C ALA A 289 -3.37 -25.23 -21.53
N SER A 290 -3.55 -24.29 -20.60
CA SER A 290 -2.44 -23.65 -19.92
C SER A 290 -1.74 -24.64 -18.98
N PRO A 291 -0.49 -24.39 -18.55
CA PRO A 291 -0.01 -24.95 -17.29
C PRO A 291 -0.88 -24.47 -16.12
N PHE A 292 -0.76 -25.12 -14.97
CA PHE A 292 -1.28 -24.54 -13.73
C PHE A 292 -0.44 -23.32 -13.37
N VAL A 293 -1.11 -22.20 -13.11
CA VAL A 293 -0.50 -20.93 -12.69
C VAL A 293 -1.07 -20.50 -11.33
N ASP A 294 -0.34 -19.66 -10.62
CA ASP A 294 -0.87 -19.01 -9.43
C ASP A 294 -1.80 -17.87 -9.85
N ALA A 295 -2.99 -17.86 -9.28
CA ALA A 295 -3.93 -16.76 -9.37
C ALA A 295 -4.25 -16.28 -7.96
N GLN A 296 -4.45 -14.97 -7.80
CA GLN A 296 -4.82 -14.40 -6.51
C GLN A 296 -6.17 -14.96 -6.03
N ALA A 297 -6.24 -15.26 -4.74
CA ALA A 297 -7.41 -15.78 -4.06
C ALA A 297 -7.97 -14.79 -3.04
N GLY A 298 -9.19 -15.02 -2.54
CA GLY A 298 -9.83 -14.22 -1.48
C GLY A 298 -10.49 -12.92 -1.94
N VAL A 299 -10.35 -12.53 -3.21
CA VAL A 299 -11.02 -11.39 -3.84
C VAL A 299 -11.80 -11.79 -5.09
N PRO A 300 -12.93 -11.11 -5.39
CA PRO A 300 -13.62 -11.28 -6.66
C PRO A 300 -12.78 -10.73 -7.82
N PHE A 301 -12.64 -11.49 -8.90
CA PHE A 301 -12.05 -11.01 -10.15
C PHE A 301 -12.96 -11.31 -11.33
N VAL A 302 -12.76 -10.55 -12.41
CA VAL A 302 -13.45 -10.77 -13.69
C VAL A 302 -12.54 -11.54 -14.64
N VAL A 303 -13.05 -12.61 -15.23
CA VAL A 303 -12.42 -13.26 -16.38
C VAL A 303 -13.14 -12.81 -17.63
N SER A 304 -12.41 -12.16 -18.54
CA SER A 304 -12.93 -11.75 -19.84
C SER A 304 -12.33 -12.62 -20.93
N ILE A 305 -13.19 -13.14 -21.80
CA ILE A 305 -12.78 -13.84 -23.02
C ILE A 305 -13.01 -12.87 -24.17
N ALA A 306 -11.95 -12.48 -24.85
CA ALA A 306 -11.98 -11.49 -25.92
C ALA A 306 -11.51 -12.07 -27.26
N ASP A 307 -11.79 -11.35 -28.34
CA ASP A 307 -11.25 -11.69 -29.67
C ASP A 307 -9.72 -11.64 -29.65
N SER A 308 -9.04 -12.45 -30.48
CA SER A 308 -7.57 -12.55 -30.52
C SER A 308 -6.84 -11.26 -30.96
N ALA A 309 -7.57 -10.26 -31.44
CA ALA A 309 -7.02 -8.93 -31.72
C ALA A 309 -7.31 -7.92 -30.60
N SER A 310 -7.75 -8.39 -29.43
CA SER A 310 -8.15 -7.51 -28.33
C SER A 310 -6.96 -6.76 -27.74
N THR A 311 -7.22 -5.53 -27.32
CA THR A 311 -6.24 -4.72 -26.58
C THR A 311 -6.77 -4.29 -25.21
N ASP A 312 -8.02 -4.63 -24.92
CA ASP A 312 -8.73 -4.36 -23.68
C ASP A 312 -9.90 -5.36 -23.51
N THR A 313 -10.64 -5.22 -22.42
CA THR A 313 -11.78 -6.06 -22.05
C THR A 313 -13.14 -5.51 -22.50
N ALA A 314 -13.20 -4.32 -23.11
CA ALA A 314 -14.46 -3.64 -23.43
C ALA A 314 -15.26 -4.35 -24.52
N GLY A 315 -14.57 -5.01 -25.45
CA GLY A 315 -15.14 -5.84 -26.52
C GLY A 315 -15.29 -7.32 -26.18
N ALA A 316 -15.18 -7.71 -24.90
CA ALA A 316 -15.18 -9.12 -24.50
C ALA A 316 -16.41 -9.87 -25.03
N ILE A 317 -16.15 -11.06 -25.57
CA ILE A 317 -17.15 -12.02 -26.05
C ILE A 317 -17.98 -12.54 -24.87
N ALA A 318 -17.34 -12.77 -23.72
CA ALA A 318 -17.98 -13.16 -22.48
C ALA A 318 -17.20 -12.67 -21.27
N GLN A 319 -17.90 -12.40 -20.17
CA GLN A 319 -17.32 -11.99 -18.89
C GLN A 319 -17.97 -12.77 -17.74
N TYR A 320 -17.14 -13.19 -16.79
CA TYR A 320 -17.57 -13.94 -15.61
C TYR A 320 -16.84 -13.44 -14.37
N THR A 321 -17.55 -13.34 -13.24
CA THR A 321 -16.93 -12.99 -11.95
C THR A 321 -16.76 -14.24 -11.12
N PHE A 322 -15.55 -14.44 -10.57
CA PHE A 322 -15.23 -15.55 -9.68
C PHE A 322 -14.50 -15.05 -8.44
N THR A 323 -14.55 -15.84 -7.38
CA THR A 323 -13.67 -15.71 -6.22
C THR A 323 -13.02 -17.06 -6.02
N LEU A 324 -11.69 -17.11 -5.99
CA LEU A 324 -10.94 -18.33 -5.69
C LEU A 324 -10.73 -18.43 -4.19
N GLU A 325 -10.86 -19.65 -3.68
CA GLU A 325 -10.49 -19.98 -2.31
C GLU A 325 -8.97 -20.19 -2.23
N GLU A 326 -8.35 -19.68 -1.17
CA GLU A 326 -6.91 -19.88 -0.91
C GLU A 326 -6.55 -21.38 -0.89
N ASP A 327 -5.34 -21.71 -1.35
CA ASP A 327 -4.78 -23.06 -1.39
C ASP A 327 -5.61 -24.10 -2.18
N SER A 328 -6.58 -23.65 -2.98
CA SER A 328 -7.42 -24.51 -3.80
C SER A 328 -6.89 -24.65 -5.23
N THR A 329 -7.26 -25.74 -5.91
CA THR A 329 -6.85 -26.01 -7.29
C THR A 329 -8.08 -26.09 -8.21
N TYR A 330 -8.07 -25.30 -9.28
CA TYR A 330 -9.17 -25.13 -10.21
C TYR A 330 -8.80 -25.54 -11.63
N ILE A 331 -9.74 -26.19 -12.31
CA ILE A 331 -9.74 -26.36 -13.76
C ILE A 331 -10.91 -25.55 -14.30
N ILE A 332 -10.64 -24.63 -15.22
CA ILE A 332 -11.64 -23.80 -15.89
C ILE A 332 -11.67 -24.21 -17.35
N VAL A 333 -12.82 -24.66 -17.84
CA VAL A 333 -12.99 -25.09 -19.23
C VAL A 333 -13.88 -24.10 -19.95
N ALA A 334 -13.33 -23.41 -20.94
CA ALA A 334 -14.06 -22.56 -21.86
C ALA A 334 -14.75 -23.42 -22.93
N ASN A 335 -16.09 -23.40 -22.95
CA ASN A 335 -16.93 -24.25 -23.78
C ASN A 335 -18.05 -23.47 -24.46
N GLY A 336 -18.70 -24.07 -25.46
CA GLY A 336 -19.90 -23.54 -26.09
C GLY A 336 -19.61 -22.78 -27.39
N ILE A 337 -20.61 -22.04 -27.88
CA ILE A 337 -20.65 -21.36 -29.18
C ILE A 337 -20.89 -19.86 -28.94
N VAL A 338 -20.11 -19.03 -29.63
CA VAL A 338 -20.18 -17.55 -29.58
C VAL A 338 -20.87 -16.99 -30.83
N SER A 339 -20.79 -17.72 -31.94
CA SER A 339 -21.36 -17.39 -33.23
C SER A 339 -22.90 -17.45 -33.18
N PRO A 340 -23.59 -16.43 -33.73
CA PRO A 340 -25.07 -16.39 -33.72
C PRO A 340 -25.71 -17.40 -34.68
N SER A 341 -24.93 -18.05 -35.55
CA SER A 341 -25.40 -19.05 -36.52
C SER A 341 -24.27 -20.01 -36.92
N GLY A 342 -24.59 -21.09 -37.62
CA GLY A 342 -23.61 -22.05 -38.14
C GLY A 342 -23.40 -23.32 -37.30
N TYR A 343 -24.00 -23.40 -36.10
CA TYR A 343 -23.86 -24.51 -35.17
C TYR A 343 -25.23 -25.08 -34.75
N SER A 344 -25.30 -26.40 -34.52
CA SER A 344 -26.50 -27.10 -34.06
C SER A 344 -26.14 -28.33 -33.20
N PRO A 345 -26.51 -28.35 -31.89
CA PRO A 345 -27.10 -27.23 -31.16
C PRO A 345 -26.09 -26.08 -30.98
N ALA A 346 -26.58 -24.85 -30.97
CA ALA A 346 -25.78 -23.67 -30.59
C ALA A 346 -25.88 -23.46 -29.07
N THR A 347 -25.16 -24.28 -28.31
CA THR A 347 -25.07 -24.11 -26.85
C THR A 347 -24.30 -22.83 -26.55
N PRO A 348 -24.85 -21.88 -25.76
CA PRO A 348 -24.16 -20.63 -25.44
C PRO A 348 -22.78 -20.86 -24.81
N PHE A 349 -21.86 -19.94 -25.07
CA PHE A 349 -20.54 -19.95 -24.44
C PHE A 349 -20.64 -19.90 -22.90
N ASN A 350 -19.83 -20.71 -22.22
CA ASN A 350 -19.75 -20.76 -20.76
C ASN A 350 -18.33 -21.12 -20.28
N LEU A 351 -18.01 -20.74 -19.04
CA LEU A 351 -16.88 -21.27 -18.30
C LEU A 351 -17.36 -22.32 -17.29
N ASP A 352 -16.98 -23.57 -17.50
CA ASP A 352 -17.25 -24.65 -16.55
C ASP A 352 -16.09 -24.75 -15.55
N VAL A 353 -16.39 -24.55 -14.27
CA VAL A 353 -15.39 -24.48 -13.19
C VAL A 353 -15.42 -25.75 -12.35
N PHE A 354 -14.26 -26.38 -12.19
CA PHE A 354 -14.06 -27.54 -11.31
C PHE A 354 -13.06 -27.20 -10.20
N ALA A 355 -13.57 -27.02 -8.97
CA ALA A 355 -12.81 -26.58 -7.79
C ALA A 355 -12.10 -27.71 -7.02
N SER A 356 -11.68 -28.76 -7.73
CA SER A 356 -10.97 -29.90 -7.12
C SER A 356 -9.97 -30.50 -8.10
N GLY A 357 -9.31 -29.62 -8.87
CA GLY A 357 -8.25 -29.98 -9.80
C GLY A 357 -7.11 -30.72 -9.10
N ARG A 358 -6.34 -31.48 -9.87
CA ARG A 358 -5.16 -32.19 -9.36
C ARG A 358 -4.02 -32.01 -10.34
N GLU A 359 -2.89 -31.54 -9.83
CA GLU A 359 -1.67 -31.40 -10.62
C GLU A 359 -0.89 -32.73 -10.75
N THR A 360 -1.22 -33.72 -9.91
CA THR A 360 -0.55 -35.03 -9.88
C THR A 360 -1.54 -36.19 -9.75
N SER A 361 -1.12 -37.40 -10.13
CA SER A 361 -1.93 -38.60 -9.94
C SER A 361 -2.12 -38.93 -8.46
N ALA A 362 -3.35 -39.32 -8.10
CA ALA A 362 -3.69 -39.68 -6.72
C ALA A 362 -2.96 -40.93 -6.22
N ASN A 363 -2.58 -41.80 -7.15
CA ASN A 363 -1.74 -42.96 -6.92
C ASN A 363 -0.38 -42.62 -7.50
N GLY A 364 0.56 -42.22 -6.66
CA GLY A 364 1.95 -42.04 -7.07
C GLY A 364 2.50 -43.35 -7.65
N ALA A 365 3.47 -43.24 -8.56
CA ALA A 365 4.24 -44.40 -8.98
C ALA A 365 4.84 -45.06 -7.72
N THR A 366 4.41 -46.28 -7.41
CA THR A 366 5.23 -47.19 -6.62
C THR A 366 6.47 -47.46 -7.46
N GLU A 367 7.62 -46.94 -7.04
CA GLU A 367 8.91 -47.37 -7.58
C GLU A 367 9.13 -48.87 -7.39
#